data_AF-A0A9D1AGI5-F1
#
_entry.id   AF-A0A9D1AGI5-F1
#
_cell.length_a   1.000
_cell.length_b   1.000
_cell.length_c   1.000
_cell.angle_alpha   90.00
_cell.angle_beta   90.00
_cell.angle_gamma   90.00
#
_symmetry.space_group_name_H-M   'P 1'
#
loop_
_entity.id
_entity.type
_entity.pdbx_description
1 polymer ?
#
loop_
_entity_poly.entity_id
_entity_poly.type
_entity_poly.pdbx_seq_one_letter_code
_entity_poly.pdbx_strand_id
1 'polypeptide(L)'
;MKKFTKGLMIAAIAVVSAAAALSLGACSGGSQADVTGVYLTPAELTYSNMRPGFNYYTTTFTQQELTIYEDNTYCLIVSSSTFSALVLPEEGNDAKGNERNNSIIKYYGDYTSVPNSLNPDLLEITLETPTRIVSKSDDTCYLDTSNWTDEMGEATREGEIDMSTGQVVIPEGTPNQTAEGYLSKNAFKQVVAQADTVKDQLTFISLEYGE
;
A
#
# COMPACT_ATOMS: atom_id res chain seq x y z
N MET A 1 -30.40 -41.79 1.33
CA MET A 1 -30.79 -40.36 1.40
C MET A 1 -30.64 -39.85 2.81
N LYS A 2 -29.60 -39.05 3.08
CA LYS A 2 -29.59 -37.94 4.04
C LYS A 2 -28.36 -37.08 3.68
N LYS A 3 -28.64 -35.80 3.44
CA LYS A 3 -27.82 -34.83 2.71
C LYS A 3 -26.68 -34.34 3.61
N PHE A 4 -25.44 -34.44 3.13
CA PHE A 4 -24.32 -33.73 3.76
C PHE A 4 -24.31 -32.28 3.29
N THR A 5 -24.33 -31.41 4.29
CA THR A 5 -24.36 -29.96 4.24
C THR A 5 -23.13 -29.42 3.50
N LYS A 6 -23.36 -28.57 2.49
CA LYS A 6 -22.30 -27.77 1.85
C LYS A 6 -21.87 -26.68 2.84
N GLY A 7 -20.85 -26.95 3.64
CA GLY A 7 -20.02 -25.90 4.24
C GLY A 7 -18.93 -25.58 3.24
N LEU A 8 -19.05 -24.43 2.57
CA LEU A 8 -18.02 -23.89 1.70
C LEU A 8 -16.82 -23.54 2.60
N MET A 9 -15.81 -24.42 2.67
CA MET A 9 -14.52 -24.03 3.23
C MET A 9 -13.90 -23.03 2.25
N ILE A 10 -13.88 -21.76 2.64
CA ILE A 10 -13.03 -20.75 2.03
C ILE A 10 -11.60 -21.17 2.41
N ALA A 11 -10.92 -21.84 1.48
CA ALA A 11 -9.49 -22.07 1.57
C ALA A 11 -8.81 -20.71 1.47
N ALA A 12 -8.32 -20.23 2.62
CA ALA A 12 -7.50 -19.04 2.71
C ALA A 12 -6.29 -19.19 1.78
N ILE A 13 -6.25 -18.34 0.74
CA ILE A 13 -5.10 -18.20 -0.16
C ILE A 13 -3.99 -17.57 0.68
N ALA A 14 -3.09 -18.41 1.19
CA ALA A 14 -1.86 -18.00 1.85
C ALA A 14 -0.80 -17.62 0.78
N VAL A 15 -1.08 -16.57 -0.01
CA VAL A 15 -0.12 -15.95 -0.95
C VAL A 15 0.22 -14.50 -0.54
N VAL A 16 -0.20 -14.07 0.65
CA VAL A 16 0.31 -12.85 1.31
C VAL A 16 0.98 -13.21 2.65
N SER A 17 1.78 -14.27 2.66
CA SER A 17 2.47 -14.74 3.88
C SER A 17 3.82 -14.07 4.12
N ALA A 18 4.26 -13.17 3.23
CA ALA A 18 5.51 -12.43 3.37
C ALA A 18 5.31 -10.94 3.75
N ALA A 19 4.08 -10.40 3.68
CA ALA A 19 3.80 -9.02 4.12
C ALA A 19 3.54 -8.93 5.63
N ALA A 20 2.95 -9.98 6.24
CA ALA A 20 2.64 -10.01 7.67
C ALA A 20 3.87 -10.12 8.59
N ALA A 21 5.05 -10.49 8.06
CA ALA A 21 6.29 -10.58 8.83
C ALA A 21 7.16 -9.30 8.78
N LEU A 22 6.75 -8.27 8.01
CA LEU A 22 7.48 -7.00 7.88
C LEU A 22 6.76 -5.80 8.54
N SER A 23 5.64 -6.03 9.22
CA SER A 23 4.91 -4.99 9.96
C SER A 23 5.49 -4.73 11.37
N LEU A 24 6.33 -5.60 11.92
CA LEU A 24 6.82 -5.49 13.31
C LEU A 24 8.21 -4.84 13.50
N GLY A 25 8.89 -4.40 12.43
CA GLY A 25 10.34 -4.12 12.50
C GLY A 25 10.85 -2.72 12.15
N ALA A 26 10.00 -1.76 11.76
CA ALA A 26 10.49 -0.45 11.24
C ALA A 26 10.11 0.77 12.09
N CYS A 27 9.51 0.58 13.27
CA CYS A 27 9.23 1.67 14.20
C CYS A 27 10.43 1.92 15.12
N SER A 28 11.59 2.28 14.57
CA SER A 28 12.76 2.68 15.36
C SER A 28 12.76 4.20 15.56
N GLY A 29 12.47 4.67 16.78
CA GLY A 29 12.70 6.09 17.11
C GLY A 29 12.12 6.68 18.40
N GLY A 30 11.38 5.95 19.22
CA GLY A 30 10.82 6.50 20.46
C GLY A 30 9.89 5.51 21.16
N SER A 31 9.45 5.85 22.38
CA SER A 31 8.38 5.14 23.10
C SER A 31 7.16 5.05 22.19
N GLN A 32 7.00 3.91 21.50
CA GLN A 32 5.90 3.71 20.56
C GLN A 32 4.61 3.66 21.37
N ALA A 33 3.64 4.52 21.03
CA ALA A 33 2.32 4.48 21.64
C ALA A 33 1.68 3.09 21.42
N ASP A 34 0.85 2.66 22.35
CA ASP A 34 0.21 1.36 22.28
C ASP A 34 -0.75 1.29 21.08
N VAL A 35 -0.82 0.13 20.44
CA VAL A 35 -1.70 -0.11 19.29
C VAL A 35 -3.13 -0.27 19.76
N THR A 36 -4.06 0.52 19.22
CA THR A 36 -5.49 0.47 19.57
C THR A 36 -6.34 -0.31 18.54
N GLY A 37 -5.82 -0.50 17.32
CA GLY A 37 -6.51 -1.23 16.27
C GLY A 37 -5.63 -1.50 15.07
N VAL A 38 -5.87 -2.64 14.42
CA VAL A 38 -5.26 -3.03 13.14
C VAL A 38 -6.39 -3.52 12.22
N TYR A 39 -6.54 -2.91 11.05
CA TYR A 39 -7.63 -3.19 10.13
C TYR A 39 -7.10 -3.44 8.72
N LEU A 40 -7.59 -4.49 8.07
CA LEU A 40 -7.12 -4.90 6.75
C LEU A 40 -8.21 -4.78 5.69
N THR A 41 -7.84 -4.30 4.51
CA THR A 41 -8.75 -4.38 3.36
C THR A 41 -8.74 -5.78 2.76
N PRO A 42 -9.82 -6.18 2.07
CA PRO A 42 -9.72 -7.23 1.07
C PRO A 42 -8.59 -6.91 0.07
N ALA A 43 -7.96 -7.95 -0.49
CA ALA A 43 -7.04 -7.75 -1.60
C ALA A 43 -7.83 -7.30 -2.84
N GLU A 44 -7.39 -6.20 -3.46
CA GLU A 44 -7.91 -5.71 -4.72
C GLU A 44 -7.06 -6.25 -5.87
N LEU A 45 -7.73 -6.66 -6.95
CA LEU A 45 -7.10 -7.15 -8.16
C LEU A 45 -7.36 -6.18 -9.31
N THR A 46 -6.29 -5.65 -9.91
CA THR A 46 -6.39 -4.76 -11.08
C THR A 46 -5.62 -5.33 -12.27
N TYR A 47 -6.04 -4.96 -13.48
CA TYR A 47 -5.44 -5.39 -14.73
C TYR A 47 -5.06 -4.18 -15.57
N SER A 48 -3.87 -4.19 -16.16
CA SER A 48 -3.42 -3.15 -17.10
C SER A 48 -2.92 -3.76 -18.40
N ASN A 49 -3.22 -3.08 -19.51
CA ASN A 49 -2.77 -3.44 -20.84
C ASN A 49 -1.54 -2.61 -21.22
N MET A 50 -0.42 -3.26 -21.50
CA MET A 50 0.84 -2.59 -21.81
C MET A 50 1.01 -2.27 -23.31
N ARG A 51 -0.02 -2.49 -24.13
CA ARG A 51 0.01 -2.15 -25.57
C ARG A 51 -0.04 -0.63 -25.80
N PRO A 52 0.64 -0.13 -26.85
CA PRO A 52 1.41 -0.88 -27.85
C PRO A 52 2.86 -1.17 -27.44
N GLY A 53 3.37 -0.57 -26.36
CA GLY A 53 4.78 -0.66 -25.96
C GLY A 53 5.25 -2.10 -25.69
N PHE A 54 4.38 -2.94 -25.11
CA PHE A 54 4.67 -4.34 -24.87
C PHE A 54 3.48 -5.26 -25.17
N ASN A 55 3.76 -6.51 -25.52
CA ASN A 55 2.76 -7.54 -25.86
C ASN A 55 2.36 -8.41 -24.64
N TYR A 56 2.11 -7.81 -23.48
CA TYR A 56 1.60 -8.52 -22.30
C TYR A 56 0.64 -7.65 -21.49
N TYR A 57 -0.12 -8.30 -20.60
CA TYR A 57 -0.93 -7.67 -19.57
C TYR A 57 -0.23 -7.82 -18.23
N THR A 58 -0.46 -6.86 -17.33
CA THR A 58 -0.07 -6.98 -15.93
C THR A 58 -1.29 -7.15 -15.06
N THR A 59 -1.11 -7.94 -14.01
CA THR A 59 -2.07 -8.16 -12.94
C THR A 59 -1.44 -7.66 -11.66
N THR A 60 -2.10 -6.74 -10.96
CA THR A 60 -1.61 -6.17 -9.70
C THR A 60 -2.56 -6.53 -8.56
N PHE A 61 -2.00 -7.11 -7.51
CA PHE A 61 -2.68 -7.32 -6.24
C PHE A 61 -2.31 -6.19 -5.30
N THR A 62 -3.29 -5.49 -4.75
CA THR A 62 -3.09 -4.42 -3.77
C THR A 62 -3.82 -4.77 -2.48
N GLN A 63 -3.18 -4.57 -1.33
CA GLN A 63 -3.82 -4.68 -0.03
C GLN A 63 -3.38 -3.53 0.86
N GLN A 64 -4.30 -3.04 1.69
CA GLN A 64 -4.02 -1.99 2.65
C GLN A 64 -4.21 -2.50 4.08
N GLU A 65 -3.35 -2.05 4.98
CA GLU A 65 -3.43 -2.29 6.42
C GLU A 65 -3.34 -0.95 7.14
N LEU A 66 -4.32 -0.65 7.99
CA LEU A 66 -4.33 0.53 8.83
C LEU A 66 -4.08 0.12 10.28
N THR A 67 -2.98 0.60 10.85
CA THR A 67 -2.72 0.53 12.30
C THR A 67 -2.97 1.90 12.91
N ILE A 68 -3.71 1.94 14.02
CA ILE A 68 -3.95 3.16 14.81
C ILE A 68 -3.40 3.00 16.22
N TYR A 69 -2.95 4.12 16.80
CA TYR A 69 -2.24 4.16 18.08
C TYR A 69 -2.96 5.05 19.12
N GLU A 70 -2.70 4.82 20.41
CA GLU A 70 -3.33 5.56 21.52
C GLU A 70 -3.06 7.07 21.52
N ASP A 71 -1.97 7.52 20.88
CA ASP A 71 -1.58 8.93 20.79
C ASP A 71 -2.27 9.69 19.63
N ASN A 72 -3.26 9.07 18.98
CA ASN A 72 -3.95 9.57 17.80
C ASN A 72 -3.08 9.63 16.53
N THR A 73 -2.00 8.85 16.46
CA THR A 73 -1.24 8.65 15.21
C THR A 73 -1.65 7.38 14.48
N TYR A 74 -1.36 7.29 13.19
CA TYR A 74 -1.63 6.10 12.38
C TYR A 74 -0.42 5.67 11.55
N CYS A 75 -0.44 4.41 11.11
CA CYS A 75 0.40 3.85 10.06
C CYS A 75 -0.50 3.15 9.04
N LEU A 76 -0.64 3.74 7.85
CA LEU A 76 -1.32 3.12 6.71
C LEU A 76 -0.28 2.49 5.79
N ILE A 77 -0.33 1.17 5.65
CA ILE A 77 0.52 0.40 4.76
C ILE A 77 -0.27 0.09 3.49
N VAL A 78 0.31 0.39 2.33
CA VAL A 78 -0.16 -0.04 1.02
C VAL A 78 0.87 -1.01 0.45
N SER A 79 0.47 -2.28 0.33
CA SER A 79 1.30 -3.33 -0.27
C SER A 79 0.77 -3.66 -1.66
N SER A 80 1.67 -3.81 -2.63
CA SER A 80 1.31 -4.15 -4.00
C SER A 80 2.31 -5.14 -4.59
N SER A 81 1.79 -6.12 -5.33
CA SER A 81 2.58 -7.08 -6.11
C SER A 81 2.03 -7.18 -7.53
N THR A 82 2.88 -6.93 -8.52
CA THR A 82 2.54 -6.94 -9.94
C THR A 82 3.21 -8.09 -10.65
N PHE A 83 2.41 -8.83 -11.42
CA PHE A 83 2.85 -9.96 -12.23
C PHE A 83 2.45 -9.75 -13.69
N SER A 84 3.18 -10.38 -14.60
CA SER A 84 2.76 -10.54 -15.99
C SER A 84 2.65 -12.02 -16.34
N ALA A 85 1.83 -12.34 -17.34
CA ALA A 85 1.53 -13.71 -17.73
C ALA A 85 1.08 -14.58 -16.52
N LEU A 86 0.31 -13.97 -15.61
CA LEU A 86 -0.18 -14.63 -14.42
C LEU A 86 -1.22 -15.70 -14.81
N VAL A 87 -1.01 -16.91 -14.35
CA VAL A 87 -1.92 -18.04 -14.44
C VAL A 87 -2.19 -18.51 -13.02
N LEU A 88 -3.44 -18.32 -12.58
CA LEU A 88 -3.91 -18.82 -11.30
C LEU A 88 -4.56 -20.19 -11.50
N PRO A 89 -4.17 -21.23 -10.75
CA PRO A 89 -4.84 -22.52 -10.82
C PRO A 89 -6.25 -22.42 -10.21
N GLU A 90 -7.17 -23.27 -10.65
CA GLU A 90 -8.51 -23.35 -10.04
C GLU A 90 -8.43 -23.82 -8.57
N GLU A 91 -7.48 -24.71 -8.26
CA GLU A 91 -7.21 -25.20 -6.92
C GLU A 91 -5.70 -25.42 -6.70
N GLY A 92 -5.23 -25.28 -5.45
CA GLY A 92 -3.85 -25.50 -5.06
C GLY A 92 -2.92 -24.29 -5.25
N ASN A 93 -1.61 -24.53 -5.14
CA ASN A 93 -0.57 -23.47 -5.04
C ASN A 93 0.38 -23.41 -6.26
N ASP A 94 -0.01 -23.93 -7.43
CA ASP A 94 0.80 -23.90 -8.66
C ASP A 94 0.58 -22.62 -9.50
N ALA A 95 0.50 -21.47 -8.85
CA ALA A 95 0.40 -20.18 -9.54
C ALA A 95 1.68 -19.91 -10.34
N LYS A 96 1.52 -19.46 -11.59
CA LYS A 96 2.63 -19.14 -12.50
C LYS A 96 2.54 -17.69 -12.90
N GLY A 97 3.67 -17.05 -13.08
CA GLY A 97 3.73 -15.68 -13.55
C GLY A 97 5.15 -15.18 -13.48
N ASN A 98 5.42 -14.11 -14.20
CA ASN A 98 6.68 -13.39 -14.04
C ASN A 98 6.41 -12.18 -13.17
N GLU A 99 7.06 -12.14 -12.02
CA GLU A 99 7.14 -10.95 -11.16
C GLU A 99 7.63 -9.75 -11.98
N ARG A 100 7.05 -8.58 -11.70
CA ARG A 100 7.37 -7.33 -12.37
C ARG A 100 7.77 -6.23 -11.40
N ASN A 101 7.05 -6.11 -10.30
CA ASN A 101 7.32 -5.11 -9.27
C ASN A 101 6.61 -5.51 -7.97
N ASN A 102 7.26 -5.29 -6.83
CA ASN A 102 6.60 -5.31 -5.54
C ASN A 102 6.93 -4.03 -4.80
N SER A 103 5.97 -3.52 -4.04
CA SER A 103 6.15 -2.29 -3.28
C SER A 103 5.38 -2.34 -1.98
N ILE A 104 5.97 -1.74 -0.95
CA ILE A 104 5.33 -1.42 0.32
C ILE A 104 5.54 0.07 0.56
N ILE A 105 4.45 0.81 0.70
CA ILE A 105 4.48 2.22 1.09
C ILE A 105 3.78 2.34 2.44
N LYS A 106 4.42 3.03 3.38
CA LYS A 106 3.88 3.33 4.70
C LYS A 106 3.70 4.84 4.82
N TYR A 107 2.48 5.25 5.16
CA TYR A 107 2.11 6.61 5.45
C TYR A 107 1.89 6.75 6.95
N TYR A 108 2.54 7.74 7.55
CA TYR A 108 2.38 8.07 8.96
C TYR A 108 1.83 9.48 9.10
N GLY A 109 0.92 9.67 10.04
CA GLY A 109 0.30 10.96 10.33
C GLY A 109 -0.63 10.86 11.53
N ASP A 110 -1.45 11.89 11.70
CA ASP A 110 -2.46 11.95 12.75
C ASP A 110 -3.81 11.45 12.22
N TYR A 111 -4.63 10.87 13.11
CA TYR A 111 -5.99 10.47 12.78
C TYR A 111 -6.98 10.95 13.84
N THR A 112 -8.24 10.99 13.45
CA THR A 112 -9.36 11.07 14.39
C THR A 112 -10.32 9.91 14.12
N SER A 113 -11.05 9.47 15.14
CA SER A 113 -12.08 8.45 14.96
C SER A 113 -13.30 8.69 15.85
N VAL A 114 -14.44 8.23 15.36
CA VAL A 114 -15.71 8.24 16.08
C VAL A 114 -16.45 6.92 15.85
N PRO A 115 -17.05 6.32 16.90
CA PRO A 115 -17.95 5.18 16.70
C PRO A 115 -19.12 5.57 15.81
N ASN A 116 -19.50 4.70 14.88
CA ASN A 116 -20.64 4.94 14.02
C ASN A 116 -21.94 4.91 14.84
N SER A 117 -22.78 5.93 14.64
CA SER A 117 -24.01 6.11 15.43
C SER A 117 -25.10 5.06 15.17
N LEU A 118 -25.05 4.36 14.03
CA LEU A 118 -26.04 3.35 13.63
C LEU A 118 -25.56 1.92 13.89
N ASN A 119 -24.24 1.70 13.93
CA ASN A 119 -23.65 0.42 14.23
C ASN A 119 -22.37 0.60 15.08
N PRO A 120 -22.40 0.26 16.38
CA PRO A 120 -21.25 0.44 17.27
C PRO A 120 -20.05 -0.46 16.91
N ASP A 121 -20.24 -1.49 16.08
CA ASP A 121 -19.16 -2.34 15.57
C ASP A 121 -18.37 -1.66 14.44
N LEU A 122 -18.80 -0.48 13.98
CA LEU A 122 -18.12 0.30 12.95
C LEU A 122 -17.46 1.54 13.56
N LEU A 123 -16.22 1.78 13.16
CA LEU A 123 -15.44 2.96 13.51
C LEU A 123 -15.24 3.81 12.26
N GLU A 124 -15.69 5.06 12.30
CA GLU A 124 -15.38 6.05 11.27
C GLU A 124 -14.04 6.68 11.61
N ILE A 125 -13.11 6.65 10.66
CA ILE A 125 -11.72 7.08 10.85
C ILE A 125 -11.41 8.15 9.80
N THR A 126 -10.86 9.28 10.22
CA THR A 126 -10.30 10.29 9.32
C THR A 126 -8.78 10.30 9.49
N LEU A 127 -8.06 10.00 8.41
CA LEU A 127 -6.60 10.09 8.35
C LEU A 127 -6.25 11.46 7.77
N GLU A 128 -5.47 12.25 8.52
CA GLU A 128 -4.96 13.52 8.03
C GLU A 128 -3.82 13.32 7.02
N THR A 129 -3.36 14.41 6.42
CA THR A 129 -2.22 14.39 5.49
C THR A 129 -1.01 13.73 6.15
N PRO A 130 -0.36 12.74 5.52
CA PRO A 130 0.85 12.12 6.04
C PRO A 130 1.96 13.13 6.29
N THR A 131 2.64 13.00 7.42
CA THR A 131 3.84 13.78 7.78
C THR A 131 5.13 13.01 7.53
N ARG A 132 5.04 11.69 7.31
CA ARG A 132 6.16 10.84 6.90
C ARG A 132 5.68 9.74 5.96
N ILE A 133 6.48 9.52 4.92
CA ILE A 133 6.38 8.39 3.99
C ILE A 133 7.65 7.56 4.11
N VAL A 134 7.45 6.23 4.21
CA VAL A 134 8.50 5.23 4.03
C VAL A 134 8.09 4.35 2.86
N SER A 135 8.95 4.21 1.86
CA SER A 135 8.67 3.38 0.68
C SER A 135 9.78 2.37 0.47
N LYS A 136 9.40 1.17 0.06
CA LYS A 136 10.31 0.15 -0.46
C LYS A 136 9.72 -0.46 -1.72
N SER A 137 10.48 -0.50 -2.80
CA SER A 137 10.12 -1.21 -4.03
C SER A 137 11.23 -2.15 -4.46
N ASP A 138 10.92 -3.45 -4.44
CA ASP A 138 11.88 -4.55 -4.60
C ASP A 138 13.18 -4.28 -3.81
N ASP A 139 14.33 -4.71 -4.31
CA ASP A 139 15.65 -4.36 -3.77
C ASP A 139 16.23 -3.08 -4.41
N THR A 140 15.39 -2.31 -5.11
CA THR A 140 15.85 -1.21 -5.98
C THR A 140 15.63 0.18 -5.39
N CYS A 141 14.69 0.33 -4.45
CA CYS A 141 14.37 1.62 -3.87
C CYS A 141 13.99 1.48 -2.40
N TYR A 142 14.64 2.26 -1.55
CA TYR A 142 14.24 2.51 -0.16
C TYR A 142 14.26 4.01 0.09
N LEU A 143 13.15 4.55 0.59
CA LEU A 143 12.98 5.97 0.87
C LEU A 143 12.37 6.14 2.26
N ASP A 144 12.86 7.12 3.01
CA ASP A 144 12.29 7.53 4.28
C ASP A 144 12.40 9.05 4.44
N THR A 145 11.26 9.74 4.33
CA THR A 145 11.19 11.20 4.43
C THR A 145 11.66 11.77 5.77
N SER A 146 11.64 10.98 6.87
CA SER A 146 12.20 11.45 8.15
C SER A 146 13.71 11.23 8.27
N ASN A 147 14.28 10.36 7.43
CA ASN A 147 15.70 9.98 7.43
C ASN A 147 16.29 10.14 6.02
N TRP A 148 16.01 11.29 5.40
CA TRP A 148 16.33 11.55 4.00
C TRP A 148 17.83 11.64 3.75
N THR A 149 18.30 11.09 2.64
CA THR A 149 19.69 11.15 2.19
C THR A 149 19.81 11.75 0.80
N ASP A 150 21.00 12.20 0.42
CA ASP A 150 21.27 12.71 -0.93
C ASP A 150 21.02 11.65 -2.00
N GLU A 151 21.33 10.37 -1.71
CA GLU A 151 21.07 9.24 -2.60
C GLU A 151 19.57 9.03 -2.86
N MET A 152 18.73 9.19 -1.82
CA MET A 152 17.27 9.17 -1.97
C MET A 152 16.79 10.35 -2.83
N GLY A 153 17.36 11.54 -2.61
CA GLY A 153 17.07 12.72 -3.42
C GLY A 153 17.46 12.55 -4.88
N GLU A 154 18.58 11.87 -5.16
CA GLU A 154 19.03 11.58 -6.52
C GLU A 154 18.13 10.54 -7.22
N ALA A 155 17.76 9.47 -6.50
CA ALA A 155 16.93 8.38 -7.01
C ALA A 155 15.48 8.81 -7.30
N THR A 156 15.03 9.91 -6.70
CA THR A 156 13.65 10.43 -6.84
C THR A 156 13.55 11.68 -7.71
N ARG A 157 14.64 12.05 -8.41
CA ARG A 157 14.63 13.17 -9.35
C ARG A 157 13.53 13.02 -10.38
N GLU A 158 12.89 14.15 -10.69
CA GLU A 158 11.83 14.17 -11.68
C GLU A 158 12.42 14.08 -13.08
N GLY A 159 11.89 13.16 -13.86
CA GLY A 159 12.15 13.05 -15.28
C GLY A 159 10.92 13.41 -16.09
N GLU A 160 11.16 13.66 -17.37
CA GLU A 160 10.15 13.90 -18.39
C GLU A 160 9.96 12.63 -19.21
N ILE A 161 8.75 12.40 -19.72
CA ILE A 161 8.51 11.30 -20.65
C ILE A 161 9.01 11.73 -22.03
N ASP A 162 10.03 11.05 -22.54
CA ASP A 162 10.42 11.14 -23.94
C ASP A 162 9.29 10.55 -24.79
N MET A 163 8.53 11.41 -25.46
CA MET A 163 7.37 11.00 -26.27
C MET A 163 7.73 10.09 -27.45
N SER A 164 9.00 10.02 -27.85
CA SER A 164 9.45 9.15 -28.95
C SER A 164 9.76 7.72 -28.50
N THR A 165 10.20 7.54 -27.26
CA THR A 165 10.60 6.24 -26.70
C THR A 165 9.68 5.74 -25.59
N GLY A 166 8.87 6.62 -25.00
CA GLY A 166 8.05 6.37 -23.82
C GLY A 166 8.85 6.21 -22.52
N GLN A 167 10.15 6.50 -22.53
CA GLN A 167 11.01 6.40 -21.34
C GLN A 167 11.00 7.68 -20.53
N VAL A 168 11.16 7.55 -19.21
CA VAL A 168 11.40 8.70 -18.32
C VAL A 168 12.88 9.07 -18.43
N VAL A 169 13.15 10.32 -18.82
CA VAL A 169 14.50 10.88 -18.94
C VAL A 169 14.64 11.99 -17.92
N ILE A 170 15.70 11.95 -17.10
CA ILE A 170 16.01 13.01 -16.14
C ILE A 170 16.86 14.06 -16.87
N PRO A 171 16.39 15.31 -17.05
CA PRO A 171 17.18 16.36 -17.68
C PRO A 171 18.51 16.61 -16.96
N GLU A 172 19.53 16.98 -17.74
CA GLU A 172 20.82 17.36 -17.17
C GLU A 172 20.67 18.60 -16.28
N GLY A 173 21.21 18.54 -15.06
CA GLY A 173 21.10 19.61 -14.08
C GLY A 173 19.82 19.62 -13.25
N THR A 174 18.91 18.65 -13.42
CA THR A 174 17.77 18.49 -12.52
C THR A 174 18.25 18.31 -11.08
N PRO A 175 17.84 19.20 -10.14
CA PRO A 175 18.26 19.10 -8.75
C PRO A 175 17.70 17.84 -8.10
N ASN A 176 18.42 17.32 -7.12
CA ASN A 176 17.92 16.25 -6.26
C ASN A 176 16.62 16.68 -5.57
N GLN A 177 15.68 15.75 -5.42
CA GLN A 177 14.48 15.98 -4.64
C GLN A 177 14.83 16.17 -3.16
N THR A 178 13.99 16.94 -2.48
CA THR A 178 14.06 17.11 -1.02
C THR A 178 13.02 16.21 -0.36
N ALA A 179 13.21 15.90 0.93
CA ALA A 179 12.20 15.18 1.71
C ALA A 179 10.83 15.87 1.68
N GLU A 180 10.82 17.20 1.83
CA GLU A 180 9.62 18.02 1.82
C GLU A 180 8.93 18.02 0.44
N GLY A 181 9.70 18.17 -0.64
CA GLY A 181 9.17 18.10 -2.01
C GLY A 181 8.61 16.71 -2.36
N TYR A 182 9.30 15.64 -1.92
CA TYR A 182 8.78 14.29 -2.08
C TYR A 182 7.49 14.08 -1.28
N LEU A 183 7.46 14.53 -0.02
CA LEU A 183 6.29 14.42 0.85
C LEU A 183 5.10 15.20 0.28
N SER A 184 5.28 16.46 -0.14
CA SER A 184 4.19 17.28 -0.69
C SER A 184 3.54 16.67 -1.93
N LYS A 185 4.32 15.95 -2.74
CA LYS A 185 3.86 15.31 -3.98
C LYS A 185 3.18 13.97 -3.73
N ASN A 186 3.70 13.17 -2.78
CA ASN A 186 3.29 11.78 -2.59
C ASN A 186 2.40 11.58 -1.35
N ALA A 187 2.20 12.60 -0.51
CA ALA A 187 1.22 12.56 0.56
C ALA A 187 -0.20 12.66 -0.02
N PHE A 188 -1.10 11.80 0.47
CA PHE A 188 -2.52 11.99 0.22
C PHE A 188 -3.04 13.18 1.03
N LYS A 189 -4.13 13.82 0.59
CA LYS A 189 -4.70 15.00 1.26
C LYS A 189 -5.30 14.64 2.61
N GLN A 190 -6.47 14.02 2.59
CA GLN A 190 -7.17 13.52 3.76
C GLN A 190 -8.00 12.34 3.28
N VAL A 191 -8.15 11.35 4.14
CA VAL A 191 -8.86 10.12 3.83
C VAL A 191 -9.91 9.88 4.90
N VAL A 192 -11.13 9.56 4.47
CA VAL A 192 -12.16 9.02 5.36
C VAL A 192 -12.28 7.52 5.09
N ALA A 193 -12.21 6.73 6.15
CA ALA A 193 -12.30 5.29 6.11
C ALA A 193 -13.31 4.78 7.15
N GLN A 194 -13.74 3.54 6.96
CA GLN A 194 -14.57 2.83 7.92
C GLN A 194 -13.95 1.47 8.23
N ALA A 195 -13.78 1.19 9.52
CA ALA A 195 -13.32 -0.08 10.03
C ALA A 195 -14.45 -0.83 10.74
N ASP A 196 -14.54 -2.14 10.53
CA ASP A 196 -15.33 -3.07 11.34
C ASP A 196 -14.45 -3.62 12.45
N THR A 197 -14.74 -3.22 13.69
CA THR A 197 -13.92 -3.53 14.86
C THR A 197 -14.10 -4.95 15.38
N VAL A 198 -15.08 -5.70 14.85
CA VAL A 198 -15.32 -7.09 15.20
C VAL A 198 -14.65 -8.03 14.19
N LYS A 199 -14.54 -7.59 12.94
CA LYS A 199 -13.91 -8.37 11.85
C LYS A 199 -12.47 -7.96 11.55
N ASP A 200 -11.95 -6.92 12.20
CA ASP A 200 -10.65 -6.31 11.90
C ASP A 200 -10.53 -5.92 10.42
N GLN A 201 -11.64 -5.45 9.84
CA GLN A 201 -11.76 -5.20 8.41
C GLN A 201 -11.82 -3.71 8.12
N LEU A 202 -11.02 -3.25 7.15
CA LEU A 202 -11.06 -1.91 6.60
C LEU A 202 -11.82 -1.93 5.26
N THR A 203 -12.71 -0.97 5.04
CA THR A 203 -13.21 -0.71 3.68
C THR A 203 -12.08 -0.14 2.84
N PHE A 204 -11.89 -0.62 1.61
CA PHE A 204 -10.82 -0.16 0.73
C PHE A 204 -10.81 1.36 0.62
N ILE A 205 -9.63 1.95 0.74
CA ILE A 205 -9.43 3.38 0.74
C ILE A 205 -8.89 3.82 -0.62
N SER A 206 -9.61 4.75 -1.27
CA SER A 206 -9.05 5.51 -2.38
C SER A 206 -8.17 6.64 -1.84
N LEU A 207 -6.93 6.74 -2.33
CA LEU A 207 -5.99 7.78 -1.94
C LEU A 207 -6.01 8.90 -2.98
N GLU A 208 -6.32 10.11 -2.55
CA GLU A 208 -6.27 11.31 -3.37
C GLU A 208 -5.01 12.13 -3.02
N TYR A 209 -4.13 12.32 -4.00
CA TYR A 209 -2.87 13.04 -3.84
C TYR A 209 -3.02 14.52 -4.23
N GLY A 210 -2.03 15.34 -3.87
CA GLY A 210 -1.94 16.74 -4.32
C GLY A 210 -1.84 16.86 -5.86
N GLU A 211 -2.24 18.03 -6.39
CA GLU A 211 -1.92 18.44 -7.76
C GLU A 211 -0.49 19.00 -7.84
#